data_AF-A0A2T3P0B3-F1
#
_entry.id   AF-A0A2T3P0B3-F1
#
_cell.length_a   1.000
_cell.length_b   1.000
_cell.length_c   1.000
_cell.angle_alpha   90.00
_cell.angle_beta   90.00
_cell.angle_gamma   90.00
#
_symmetry.space_group_name_H-M   'P 1'
#
loop_
_entity.id
_entity.type
_entity.pdbx_description
1 polymer ?
#
loop_
_entity_poly.entity_id
_entity_poly.type
_entity_poly.pdbx_seq_one_letter_code
_entity_poly.pdbx_strand_id
1 'polypeptide(L)'
;MSNHPEISVDLHFDDRSVDLIEHGFDIGIGTSINEDSRLIARQLFSTGVGVYAAPSYLEHYGEPQSLTVPASGAWVSGCLNKKSKLGKLFLS
;
A
#
# COMPACT_ATOMS: atom_id res chain seq x y z
N MET A 1 -3.98 -24.05 6.20
CA MET A 1 -2.68 -24.41 6.81
C MET A 1 -2.35 -25.91 6.60
N SER A 2 -2.63 -26.46 5.42
CA SER A 2 -2.54 -27.91 5.14
C SER A 2 -1.10 -28.44 5.03
N ASN A 3 -0.13 -27.56 4.70
CA ASN A 3 1.26 -27.97 4.51
C ASN A 3 2.12 -27.88 5.78
N HIS A 4 1.64 -27.17 6.81
CA HIS A 4 2.34 -26.99 8.10
C HIS A 4 1.33 -26.85 9.25
N PRO A 5 0.64 -27.94 9.63
CA PRO A 5 -0.39 -27.90 10.67
C PRO A 5 0.15 -27.62 12.08
N GLU A 6 1.44 -27.84 12.33
CA GLU A 6 2.12 -27.56 13.59
C GLU A 6 2.42 -26.06 13.81
N ILE A 7 2.33 -25.25 12.76
CA ILE A 7 2.59 -23.81 12.85
C ILE A 7 1.31 -23.08 13.27
N SER A 8 1.36 -22.39 14.41
CA SER A 8 0.35 -21.40 14.80
C SER A 8 0.80 -20.00 14.40
N VAL A 9 -0.12 -19.16 13.95
CA VAL A 9 0.18 -17.79 13.52
C VAL A 9 -0.65 -16.83 14.36
N ASP A 10 0.03 -15.87 15.01
CA ASP A 10 -0.59 -14.72 15.62
C ASP A 10 -0.44 -13.52 14.66
N LEU A 11 -1.55 -12.83 14.37
CA LEU A 11 -1.61 -11.79 13.33
C LEU A 11 -2.08 -10.47 13.92
N HIS A 12 -1.29 -9.44 13.70
CA HIS A 12 -1.60 -8.07 14.07
C HIS A 12 -1.63 -7.19 12.82
N PHE A 13 -2.63 -6.32 12.73
CA PHE A 13 -2.80 -5.37 11.65
C PHE A 13 -2.79 -3.94 12.21
N ASP A 14 -1.89 -3.12 11.71
CA ASP A 14 -1.80 -1.69 12.01
C ASP A 14 -1.32 -0.96 10.74
N ASP A 15 -1.82 0.26 10.51
CA ASP A 15 -1.41 1.11 9.40
C ASP A 15 -0.08 1.86 9.69
N ARG A 16 0.39 1.81 10.93
CA ARG A 16 1.63 2.45 11.38
C ARG A 16 2.83 1.54 11.13
N SER A 17 4.00 2.16 10.96
CA SER A 17 5.25 1.43 11.07
C SER A 17 5.46 1.05 12.55
N VAL A 18 5.58 -0.24 12.82
CA VAL A 18 5.80 -0.79 14.17
C VAL A 18 7.25 -1.26 14.29
N ASP A 19 7.87 -1.01 15.45
CA ASP A 19 9.17 -1.60 15.77
C ASP A 19 8.99 -3.09 16.09
N LEU A 20 9.44 -3.94 15.18
CA LEU A 20 9.28 -5.40 15.30
C LEU A 20 10.06 -5.97 16.49
N ILE A 21 11.21 -5.38 16.82
CA ILE A 21 12.08 -5.91 17.89
C ILE A 21 11.49 -5.56 19.25
N GLU A 22 11.09 -4.30 19.46
CA GLU A 22 10.52 -3.85 20.73
C GLU A 22 9.23 -4.62 21.08
N HIS A 23 8.42 -4.92 20.06
CA HIS A 23 7.13 -5.59 20.24
C HIS A 23 7.21 -7.12 20.16
N GLY A 24 8.41 -7.69 19.95
CA GLY A 24 8.62 -9.13 19.91
C GLY A 24 8.01 -9.84 18.69
N PHE A 25 7.90 -9.15 17.56
CA PHE A 25 7.46 -9.75 16.30
C PHE A 25 8.63 -10.45 15.59
N ASP A 26 8.40 -11.69 15.16
CA ASP A 26 9.38 -12.42 14.34
C ASP A 26 9.44 -11.91 12.90
N ILE A 27 8.29 -11.48 12.34
CA ILE A 27 8.15 -11.08 10.94
C ILE A 27 7.20 -9.89 10.84
N GLY A 28 7.61 -8.88 10.07
CA GLY A 28 6.74 -7.79 9.62
C GLY A 28 6.56 -7.82 8.10
N ILE A 29 5.32 -7.58 7.64
CA ILE A 29 5.01 -7.42 6.23
C ILE A 29 4.45 -6.01 6.04
N GLY A 30 5.13 -5.19 5.25
CA GLY A 30 4.70 -3.83 5.00
C GLY A 30 5.52 -3.13 3.93
N THR A 31 5.10 -1.92 3.58
CA THR A 31 5.74 -1.08 2.55
C THR A 31 6.86 -0.19 3.11
N SER A 32 7.05 -0.19 4.42
CA SER A 32 8.08 0.58 5.11
C SER A 32 8.60 -0.24 6.28
N ILE A 33 9.87 -0.58 6.21
CA ILE A 33 10.61 -1.33 7.22
C ILE A 33 11.60 -0.35 7.83
N ASN A 34 11.76 -0.43 9.16
CA ASN A 34 12.75 0.37 9.86
C ASN A 34 14.15 -0.01 9.34
N GLU A 35 15.00 0.97 9.01
CA GLU A 35 16.37 0.76 8.52
C GLU A 35 17.35 0.34 9.64
N ASP A 36 16.83 -0.28 10.71
CA ASP A 36 17.65 -0.86 11.75
C ASP A 36 18.49 -1.99 11.14
N SER A 37 19.81 -1.91 11.32
CA SER A 37 20.78 -2.85 10.75
C SER A 37 20.62 -4.29 11.28
N ARG A 38 19.82 -4.50 12.32
CA ARG A 38 19.45 -5.82 12.85
C ARG A 38 18.35 -6.52 12.05
N LEU A 39 17.67 -5.82 11.14
CA LEU A 39 16.59 -6.37 10.34
C LEU A 39 17.07 -6.72 8.92
N ILE A 40 16.66 -7.89 8.43
CA ILE A 40 16.87 -8.30 7.04
C ILE A 40 15.60 -8.02 6.24
N ALA A 41 15.67 -7.04 5.36
CA ALA A 41 14.63 -6.70 4.42
C ALA A 41 14.64 -7.62 3.19
N ARG A 42 13.50 -8.23 2.85
CA ARG A 42 13.32 -8.94 1.58
C ARG A 42 12.08 -8.45 0.84
N GLN A 43 12.26 -8.04 -0.42
CA GLN A 43 11.15 -7.69 -1.29
C GLN A 43 10.30 -8.93 -1.60
N LEU A 44 9.00 -8.87 -1.31
CA LEU A 44 8.05 -9.94 -1.63
C LEU A 44 7.44 -9.77 -3.03
N PHE A 45 7.04 -8.55 -3.37
CA PHE A 45 6.49 -8.17 -4.67
C PHE A 45 6.59 -6.66 -4.86
N SER A 46 6.40 -6.20 -6.10
CA SER A 46 6.21 -4.78 -6.43
C SER A 46 4.74 -4.50 -6.66
N THR A 47 4.23 -3.39 -6.12
CA THR A 47 2.86 -2.92 -6.35
C THR A 47 2.85 -1.66 -7.19
N GLY A 48 1.96 -1.61 -8.19
CA GLY A 48 1.60 -0.37 -8.87
C GLY A 48 0.48 0.35 -8.13
N VAL A 49 0.48 1.68 -8.17
CA VAL A 49 -0.64 2.50 -7.70
C VAL A 49 -1.34 3.06 -8.94
N GLY A 50 -2.66 2.95 -8.98
CA GLY A 50 -3.51 3.45 -10.06
C GLY A 50 -4.71 4.22 -9.51
N VAL A 51 -5.37 4.97 -10.39
CA VAL A 51 -6.64 5.64 -10.09
C VAL A 51 -7.76 4.71 -10.55
N TYR A 52 -8.70 4.44 -9.66
CA TYR A 52 -9.83 3.55 -9.91
C TYR A 52 -11.11 4.20 -9.41
N ALA A 53 -12.21 3.93 -10.09
CA ALA A 53 -13.54 4.36 -9.70
C ALA A 53 -14.54 3.22 -9.94
N ALA A 54 -15.57 3.13 -9.12
CA ALA A 54 -16.68 2.23 -9.40
C ALA A 54 -17.38 2.66 -10.70
N PRO A 55 -17.86 1.72 -11.54
CA PRO A 55 -18.56 2.08 -12.78
C PRO A 55 -19.73 3.04 -12.55
N SER A 56 -20.54 2.79 -11.52
CA SER A 56 -21.68 3.65 -11.14
C SER A 56 -21.26 5.07 -10.75
N TYR A 57 -20.05 5.25 -10.22
CA TYR A 57 -19.52 6.56 -9.90
C TYR A 57 -19.17 7.32 -11.18
N LEU A 58 -18.54 6.65 -12.16
CA LEU A 58 -18.22 7.24 -13.47
C LEU A 58 -19.47 7.60 -14.27
N GLU A 59 -20.53 6.80 -14.18
CA GLU A 59 -21.82 7.11 -14.82
C GLU A 59 -22.46 8.40 -14.28
N HIS A 60 -22.30 8.68 -12.98
CA HIS A 60 -22.91 9.84 -12.35
C HIS A 60 -22.06 11.11 -12.48
N TYR A 61 -20.73 10.99 -12.39
CA TYR A 61 -19.80 12.13 -12.31
C TYR A 61 -18.89 12.30 -13.54
N GLY A 62 -18.92 11.36 -14.48
CA GLY A 62 -18.06 11.32 -15.67
C GLY A 62 -16.63 10.86 -15.37
N GLU A 63 -15.84 10.67 -16.42
CA GLU A 63 -14.41 10.36 -16.32
C GLU A 63 -13.56 11.63 -16.13
N PRO A 64 -12.60 11.62 -15.20
CA PRO A 64 -11.78 12.80 -14.93
C PRO A 64 -10.79 13.00 -16.07
N GLN A 65 -10.83 14.17 -16.70
CA GLN A 65 -9.91 14.54 -17.80
C GLN A 65 -8.58 15.11 -17.29
N SER A 66 -8.41 15.22 -15.98
CA SER A 66 -7.28 15.88 -15.32
C SER A 66 -7.07 15.29 -13.93
N LEU A 67 -5.81 15.29 -13.46
CA LEU A 67 -5.42 14.88 -12.10
C LEU A 67 -5.80 15.92 -11.02
N THR A 68 -6.36 17.07 -11.41
CA THR A 68 -6.80 18.09 -10.46
C THR A 68 -8.13 17.69 -9.83
N VAL A 69 -8.17 17.63 -8.50
CA VAL A 69 -9.42 17.45 -7.76
C VAL A 69 -10.29 18.70 -7.93
N PRO A 70 -11.50 18.59 -8.51
CA PRO A 70 -12.39 19.75 -8.62
C PRO A 70 -12.89 20.17 -7.23
N ALA A 71 -13.04 21.47 -7.03
CA ALA A 71 -13.46 22.06 -5.76
C ALA A 71 -14.86 21.61 -5.29
N SER A 72 -15.64 20.95 -6.16
CA SER A 72 -16.98 20.43 -5.88
C SER A 72 -17.01 19.14 -5.04
N GLY A 73 -15.85 18.57 -4.67
CA GLY A 73 -15.78 17.49 -3.67
C GLY A 73 -16.24 16.10 -4.13
N ALA A 74 -16.48 15.89 -5.43
CA ALA A 74 -16.88 14.58 -5.95
C ALA A 74 -15.75 13.54 -5.83
N TRP A 75 -14.50 13.95 -6.08
CA TRP A 75 -13.36 13.05 -6.19
C TRP A 75 -12.53 13.03 -4.90
N VAL A 76 -12.26 11.83 -4.37
CA VAL A 76 -11.30 11.62 -3.29
C VAL A 76 -10.00 11.09 -3.89
N SER A 77 -8.91 11.83 -3.72
CA SER A 77 -7.58 11.35 -4.08
C SER A 77 -6.88 10.82 -2.82
N GLY A 78 -6.53 9.53 -2.84
CA GLY A 78 -5.61 8.95 -1.86
C GLY A 78 -4.17 9.06 -2.37
N CYS A 79 -3.36 9.93 -1.77
CA CYS A 79 -1.93 9.98 -2.07
C CYS A 79 -1.20 8.85 -1.32
N LEU A 80 -0.83 7.78 -2.03
CA LEU A 80 0.19 6.86 -1.52
C LEU A 80 1.56 7.56 -1.60
N ASN A 81 2.27 7.62 -0.47
CA ASN A 81 3.42 8.48 -0.24
C ASN A 81 4.56 8.25 -1.28
N LYS A 82 5.16 9.34 -1.80
CA LYS A 82 6.14 9.37 -2.91
C LYS A 82 7.53 8.78 -2.63
N LYS A 83 7.75 8.04 -1.54
CA LYS A 83 9.09 7.51 -1.20
C LYS A 83 9.48 6.22 -1.94
N SER A 84 8.64 5.70 -2.83
CA SER A 84 9.08 4.68 -3.78
C SER A 84 9.63 5.34 -5.04
N LYS A 85 10.93 5.18 -5.31
CA LYS A 85 11.54 5.46 -6.62
C LYS A 85 10.90 4.54 -7.68
N LEU A 86 9.70 4.88 -8.17
CA LEU A 86 9.09 4.21 -9.33
C LEU A 86 9.19 5.11 -10.56
N GLY A 87 9.67 4.49 -11.63
CA GLY A 87 9.96 5.10 -12.92
C GLY A 87 8.73 5.75 -13.56
N LYS A 88 9.06 6.70 -14.43
CA LYS A 88 8.18 7.47 -15.31
C LYS A 88 7.04 6.61 -15.86
N LEU A 89 5.80 6.96 -15.54
CA LEU A 89 4.63 6.51 -16.29
C LEU A 89 4.74 7.09 -17.71
N PHE A 90 4.89 6.21 -18.69
CA PHE A 90 4.56 6.51 -20.07
C PHE A 90 3.05 6.48 -20.20
N LEU A 91 2.46 7.63 -20.51
CA LEU A 91 1.19 7.69 -21.25
C LEU A 91 1.58 7.64 -22.74
N SER A 92 0.98 6.71 -23.47
CA SER A 92 1.11 6.60 -24.93
C SER A 92 0.56 7.82 -25.64
#